data_AF-A0A2A2J8D0-F1
#
_entry.id   AF-A0A2A2J8D0-F1
#
_cell.length_a   1.000
_cell.length_b   1.000
_cell.length_c   1.000
_cell.angle_alpha   90.00
_cell.angle_beta   90.00
_cell.angle_gamma   90.00
#
_symmetry.space_group_name_H-M   'P 1'
#
loop_
_entity.id
_entity.type
_entity.pdbx_description
1 polymer ?
#
loop_
_entity_poly.entity_id
_entity_poly.type
_entity_poly.pdbx_seq_one_letter_code
_entity_poly.pdbx_strand_id
1 'polypeptide(L)'
;MGLHHRHVHTPNRWNNVFGKCRINLIVFNSRYIATQQLADSIIKLIFTPIIGKILDKTNRNKGIQIALLINNFCVSISALVFAYCFHLLETTPDKKELQGHENIFLLIALIFSSMAKVASEIERMAFTKDWIVVLVQSSENSRLSAQNSIMNVLDQVSAALLPLFTGILLDTFSRIVCCVFVIVYNISSWIIESRILHTVYRDTPALKRRKSVDSEEIVEAQGNVSWIRSFKLYFNQKAWRPAFALAMLYFTVLSFDNLAISYGAKQGLSATALGTFMTAGSICGLLGNVSYTYFERCMGLLLTALIGFFLQNACAMTAGYSQVFFDSPLNITGYAENFELKSWPSRIISEIQSPSTRSDIIALPASQWPLSIILFFVGITFARYG
;
A
#
# COMPACT_ATOMS: atom_id res chain seq x y z
N MET A 1 23.92 5.78 -30.84
CA MET A 1 22.54 6.22 -30.53
C MET A 1 22.07 5.48 -29.28
N GLY A 2 22.08 6.12 -28.11
CA GLY A 2 21.81 5.45 -26.84
C GLY A 2 20.31 5.23 -26.62
N LEU A 3 19.87 3.96 -26.60
CA LEU A 3 18.54 3.58 -26.12
C LEU A 3 18.46 3.82 -24.60
N HIS A 4 18.17 5.07 -24.20
CA HIS A 4 17.76 5.37 -22.84
C HIS A 4 16.41 4.68 -22.58
N HIS A 5 16.46 3.48 -22.02
CA HIS A 5 15.35 2.86 -21.31
C HIS A 5 14.96 3.74 -20.12
N ARG A 6 14.18 4.80 -20.39
CA ARG A 6 13.50 5.56 -19.35
C ARG A 6 12.46 4.65 -18.71
N HIS A 7 12.80 4.12 -17.54
CA HIS A 7 11.88 3.33 -16.74
C HIS A 7 10.62 4.14 -16.47
N VAL A 8 9.48 3.59 -16.86
CA VAL A 8 8.16 4.13 -16.55
C VAL A 8 7.89 3.88 -15.06
N HIS A 9 8.27 4.85 -14.23
CA HIS A 9 7.76 4.94 -12.87
C HIS A 9 6.30 5.42 -12.94
N THR A 10 5.37 4.49 -12.68
CA THR A 10 3.94 4.77 -12.52
C THR A 10 3.41 4.06 -11.26
N PRO A 11 2.35 4.59 -10.61
CA PRO A 11 2.14 4.36 -9.18
C PRO A 11 1.11 3.27 -8.83
N ASN A 12 0.79 3.23 -7.54
CA ASN A 12 0.05 2.17 -6.87
C ASN A 12 -1.47 2.28 -7.03
N ARG A 13 -1.99 2.00 -8.22
CA ARG A 13 -3.43 2.08 -8.51
C ARG A 13 -4.31 1.04 -7.80
N TRP A 14 -5.50 1.51 -7.41
CA TRP A 14 -6.74 0.83 -7.01
C TRP A 14 -6.74 -0.30 -5.97
N ASN A 15 -5.63 -0.93 -5.65
CA ASN A 15 -5.61 -2.03 -4.67
C ASN A 15 -5.01 -1.65 -3.32
N ASN A 16 -4.08 -0.68 -3.29
CA ASN A 16 -3.77 0.02 -2.04
C ASN A 16 -4.97 0.83 -1.53
N VAL A 17 -5.93 1.16 -2.41
CA VAL A 17 -7.20 1.82 -2.07
C VAL A 17 -8.00 0.90 -1.16
N PHE A 18 -8.49 -0.24 -1.66
CA PHE A 18 -9.23 -1.19 -0.81
C PHE A 18 -8.40 -1.71 0.36
N GLY A 19 -7.09 -1.93 0.18
CA GLY A 19 -6.17 -2.34 1.25
C GLY A 19 -6.16 -1.38 2.45
N LYS A 20 -6.25 -0.05 2.22
CA LYS A 20 -6.31 0.96 3.29
C LYS A 20 -7.73 1.14 3.84
N CYS A 21 -8.79 1.07 3.01
CA CYS A 21 -10.18 1.04 3.51
C CYS A 21 -10.45 -0.12 4.47
N ARG A 22 -9.99 -1.32 4.09
CA ARG A 22 -10.17 -2.56 4.86
C ARG A 22 -9.65 -2.46 6.28
N ILE A 23 -8.54 -1.76 6.47
CA ILE A 23 -7.83 -1.76 7.75
C ILE A 23 -8.38 -0.69 8.70
N ASN A 24 -9.01 0.38 8.19
CA ASN A 24 -9.79 1.29 9.04
C ASN A 24 -11.10 0.67 9.56
N LEU A 25 -11.69 -0.33 8.88
CA LEU A 25 -12.74 -1.16 9.48
C LEU A 25 -12.20 -2.09 10.57
N ILE A 26 -10.96 -2.53 10.44
CA ILE A 26 -10.30 -3.45 11.38
C ILE A 26 -9.71 -2.62 12.53
N VAL A 27 -10.59 -2.07 13.38
CA VAL A 27 -10.24 -1.62 14.73
C VAL A 27 -10.09 -2.85 15.65
N PHE A 28 -9.32 -3.85 15.18
CA PHE A 28 -8.88 -5.01 15.94
C PHE A 28 -7.37 -4.86 16.12
N ASN A 29 -6.99 -4.33 17.29
CA ASN A 29 -5.63 -4.27 17.86
C ASN A 29 -4.48 -4.06 16.85
N SER A 30 -3.82 -2.88 16.91
CA SER A 30 -2.73 -2.46 16.00
C SER A 30 -1.60 -3.50 15.78
N ARG A 31 -1.48 -4.49 16.67
CA ARG A 31 -0.56 -5.63 16.57
C ARG A 31 -0.93 -6.61 15.46
N TYR A 32 -2.22 -6.94 15.26
CA TYR A 32 -2.65 -7.79 14.15
C TYR A 32 -2.35 -7.14 12.80
N ILE A 33 -2.54 -5.83 12.71
CA ILE A 33 -2.21 -5.03 11.53
C ILE A 33 -0.70 -5.13 11.22
N ALA A 34 0.16 -5.02 12.24
CA ALA A 34 1.61 -5.16 12.08
C ALA A 34 2.02 -6.58 11.64
N THR A 35 1.52 -7.62 12.30
CA THR A 35 1.80 -9.03 11.93
C THR A 35 1.28 -9.36 10.53
N GLN A 36 0.11 -8.84 10.15
CA GLN A 36 -0.42 -8.99 8.80
C GLN A 36 0.46 -8.27 7.77
N GLN A 37 0.90 -7.03 8.02
CA GLN A 37 1.79 -6.31 7.11
C GLN A 37 3.13 -7.03 6.92
N LEU A 38 3.67 -7.63 7.98
CA LEU A 38 4.87 -8.47 7.89
C LEU A 38 4.62 -9.69 6.98
N ALA A 39 3.54 -10.44 7.24
CA ALA A 39 3.16 -11.60 6.45
C ALA A 39 2.91 -11.25 4.97
N ASP A 40 2.15 -10.19 4.70
CA ASP A 40 1.90 -9.65 3.36
C ASP A 40 3.21 -9.35 2.63
N SER A 41 4.18 -8.73 3.32
CA SER A 41 5.46 -8.35 2.74
C SER A 41 6.32 -9.57 2.39
N ILE A 42 6.36 -10.57 3.27
CA ILE A 42 7.06 -11.84 3.03
C ILE A 42 6.42 -12.62 1.87
N ILE A 43 5.09 -12.74 1.86
CA ILE A 43 4.36 -13.42 0.78
C ILE A 43 4.58 -12.69 -0.55
N LYS A 44 4.48 -11.36 -0.59
CA LYS A 44 4.80 -10.57 -1.80
C LYS A 44 6.22 -10.80 -2.27
N LEU A 45 7.22 -10.81 -1.37
CA LEU A 45 8.63 -11.03 -1.73
C LEU A 45 8.87 -12.41 -2.37
N ILE A 46 8.22 -13.47 -1.86
CA ILE A 46 8.36 -14.84 -2.36
C ILE A 46 7.56 -15.05 -3.66
N PHE A 47 6.29 -14.65 -3.70
CA PHE A 47 5.37 -14.99 -4.78
C PHE A 47 5.49 -14.07 -6.00
N THR A 48 5.86 -12.79 -5.83
CA THR A 48 5.94 -11.84 -6.96
C THR A 48 6.91 -12.29 -8.07
N PRO A 49 8.14 -12.76 -7.77
CA PRO A 49 9.05 -13.27 -8.81
C PRO A 49 8.55 -14.56 -9.48
N ILE A 50 7.87 -15.43 -8.73
CA ILE A 50 7.31 -16.70 -9.24
C ILE A 50 6.17 -16.38 -10.21
N ILE A 51 5.23 -15.54 -9.78
CA ILE A 51 4.05 -15.22 -10.59
C ILE A 51 4.42 -14.31 -11.76
N GLY A 52 5.45 -13.46 -11.65
CA GLY A 52 6.04 -12.76 -12.79
C GLY A 52 6.46 -13.71 -13.93
N LYS A 53 7.10 -14.83 -13.60
CA LYS A 53 7.48 -15.88 -14.60
C LYS A 53 6.29 -16.67 -15.17
N ILE A 54 5.15 -16.67 -14.47
CA ILE A 54 3.89 -17.32 -14.90
C ILE A 54 3.01 -16.35 -15.70
N LEU A 55 3.12 -15.04 -15.44
CA LEU A 55 2.48 -13.97 -16.19
C LEU A 55 3.22 -13.74 -17.52
N ASP A 56 4.55 -13.89 -17.51
CA ASP A 56 5.26 -14.27 -18.73
C ASP A 56 4.86 -15.69 -19.16
N LYS A 57 5.04 -16.04 -20.44
CA LYS A 57 4.37 -17.18 -21.12
C LYS A 57 2.83 -17.06 -21.21
N THR A 58 2.10 -16.75 -20.13
CA THR A 58 0.63 -16.60 -20.16
C THR A 58 0.18 -15.47 -21.11
N ASN A 59 -0.99 -15.65 -21.74
CA ASN A 59 -1.60 -14.62 -22.58
C ASN A 59 -1.96 -13.38 -21.76
N ARG A 60 -1.50 -12.19 -22.17
CA ARG A 60 -1.69 -10.89 -21.48
C ARG A 60 -3.12 -10.67 -20.96
N ASN A 61 -4.13 -10.85 -21.80
CA ASN A 61 -5.54 -10.70 -21.41
C ASN A 61 -5.97 -11.76 -20.37
N LYS A 62 -5.63 -13.03 -20.57
CA LYS A 62 -5.97 -14.09 -19.60
C LYS A 62 -5.29 -13.84 -18.24
N GLY A 63 -4.01 -13.45 -18.26
CA GLY A 63 -3.22 -13.16 -17.05
C GLY A 63 -3.81 -12.03 -16.21
N ILE A 64 -4.08 -10.88 -16.81
CA ILE A 64 -4.64 -9.74 -16.06
C ILE A 64 -6.07 -10.01 -15.57
N GLN A 65 -6.92 -10.67 -16.37
CA GLN A 65 -8.30 -10.99 -15.99
C GLN A 65 -8.36 -12.04 -14.85
N ILE A 66 -7.45 -13.02 -14.84
CA ILE A 66 -7.33 -13.98 -13.73
C ILE A 66 -6.84 -13.28 -12.46
N ALA A 67 -5.83 -12.41 -12.54
CA ALA A 67 -5.35 -11.64 -11.38
C ALA A 67 -6.47 -10.76 -10.80
N LEU A 68 -7.19 -10.05 -11.67
CA LEU A 68 -8.33 -9.20 -11.32
C LEU A 68 -9.46 -10.02 -10.66
N LEU A 69 -9.81 -11.19 -11.20
CA LEU A 69 -10.84 -12.07 -10.62
C LEU A 69 -10.44 -12.61 -9.24
N ILE A 70 -9.21 -13.12 -9.10
CA ILE A 70 -8.71 -13.64 -7.81
C ILE A 70 -8.71 -12.54 -6.75
N ASN A 71 -8.21 -11.35 -7.10
CA ASN A 71 -8.19 -10.17 -6.25
C ASN A 71 -9.60 -9.86 -5.73
N ASN A 72 -10.55 -9.60 -6.64
CA ASN A 72 -11.90 -9.19 -6.29
C ASN A 72 -12.70 -10.27 -5.54
N PHE A 73 -12.46 -11.55 -5.82
CA PHE A 73 -13.06 -12.66 -5.08
C PHE A 73 -12.52 -12.75 -3.64
N CYS A 74 -11.20 -12.69 -3.46
CA CYS A 74 -10.57 -12.68 -2.14
C CYS A 74 -10.96 -11.43 -1.32
N VAL A 75 -11.12 -10.28 -1.98
CA VAL A 75 -11.66 -9.05 -1.38
C VAL A 75 -13.09 -9.29 -0.86
N SER A 76 -13.97 -9.78 -1.71
CA SER A 76 -15.39 -9.99 -1.36
C SER A 76 -15.56 -10.99 -0.21
N ILE A 77 -14.83 -12.13 -0.24
CA ILE A 77 -14.85 -13.11 0.83
C ILE A 77 -14.38 -12.51 2.17
N SER A 78 -13.24 -11.83 2.21
CA SER A 78 -12.75 -11.33 3.49
C SER A 78 -13.70 -10.28 4.09
N ALA A 79 -14.36 -9.47 3.26
CA ALA A 79 -15.34 -8.48 3.70
C ALA A 79 -16.63 -9.13 4.21
N LEU A 80 -17.09 -10.24 3.59
CA LEU A 80 -18.20 -11.04 4.09
C LEU A 80 -17.90 -11.67 5.46
N VAL A 81 -16.68 -12.20 5.65
CA VAL A 81 -16.26 -12.78 6.95
C VAL A 81 -16.17 -11.69 8.03
N PHE A 82 -15.70 -10.47 7.71
CA PHE A 82 -15.76 -9.34 8.63
C PHE A 82 -17.20 -8.91 8.97
N ALA A 83 -18.10 -8.84 7.98
CA ALA A 83 -19.51 -8.52 8.21
C ALA A 83 -20.17 -9.55 9.15
N TYR A 84 -19.91 -10.84 8.92
CA TYR A 84 -20.40 -11.93 9.78
C TYR A 84 -19.81 -11.85 11.20
N CYS A 85 -18.52 -11.55 11.34
CA CYS A 85 -17.87 -11.35 12.64
C CYS A 85 -18.48 -10.17 13.42
N PHE A 86 -18.73 -9.03 12.77
CA PHE A 86 -19.41 -7.89 13.42
C PHE A 86 -20.86 -8.21 13.80
N HIS A 87 -21.61 -8.90 12.92
CA HIS A 87 -22.97 -9.34 13.24
C HIS A 87 -23.01 -10.28 14.46
N LEU A 88 -22.10 -11.25 14.52
CA LEU A 88 -21.98 -12.18 15.66
C LEU A 88 -21.66 -11.44 16.96
N LEU A 89 -20.74 -10.46 16.90
CA LEU A 89 -20.35 -9.61 18.03
C LEU A 89 -21.46 -8.66 18.51
N GLU A 90 -22.37 -8.22 17.63
CA GLU A 90 -23.53 -7.40 17.98
C GLU A 90 -24.71 -8.24 18.53
N THR A 91 -24.84 -9.50 18.09
CA THR A 91 -26.02 -10.35 18.42
C THR A 91 -25.83 -11.17 19.71
N THR A 92 -24.60 -11.50 20.10
CA THR A 92 -24.34 -12.42 21.22
C THR A 92 -23.98 -11.69 22.52
N PRO A 93 -24.78 -11.81 23.61
CA PRO A 93 -24.55 -11.09 24.85
C PRO A 93 -23.44 -11.67 25.75
N ASP A 94 -23.14 -12.98 25.62
CA ASP A 94 -22.16 -13.66 26.47
C ASP A 94 -20.79 -13.81 25.77
N LYS A 95 -19.74 -13.29 26.42
CA LYS A 95 -18.52 -12.81 25.74
C LYS A 95 -17.30 -13.73 25.86
N LYS A 96 -17.41 -14.86 26.57
CA LYS A 96 -16.24 -15.69 26.93
C LYS A 96 -16.05 -16.95 26.09
N GLU A 97 -17.09 -17.70 25.74
CA GLU A 97 -16.95 -18.87 24.86
C GLU A 97 -16.79 -18.50 23.38
N LEU A 98 -17.23 -17.30 22.98
CA LEU A 98 -17.22 -16.83 21.60
C LEU A 98 -15.80 -16.48 21.08
N GLN A 99 -14.87 -16.13 21.98
CA GLN A 99 -13.50 -15.67 21.66
C GLN A 99 -12.70 -16.70 20.83
N GLY A 100 -12.94 -18.00 21.01
CA GLY A 100 -12.25 -19.04 20.23
C GLY A 100 -12.65 -19.03 18.75
N HIS A 101 -13.95 -18.89 18.47
CA HIS A 101 -14.46 -18.88 17.10
C HIS A 101 -14.16 -17.55 16.38
N GLU A 102 -14.25 -16.41 17.07
CA GLU A 102 -13.91 -15.10 16.52
C GLU A 102 -12.48 -15.07 15.95
N ASN A 103 -11.50 -15.57 16.70
CA ASN A 103 -10.10 -15.61 16.26
C ASN A 103 -9.89 -16.45 14.98
N ILE A 104 -10.66 -17.53 14.80
CA ILE A 104 -10.61 -18.37 13.59
C ILE A 104 -11.19 -17.62 12.39
N PHE A 105 -12.34 -16.95 12.53
CA PHE A 105 -12.92 -16.13 11.46
C PHE A 105 -12.01 -14.96 11.08
N LEU A 106 -11.40 -14.30 12.06
CA LEU A 106 -10.41 -13.24 11.82
C LEU A 106 -9.18 -13.78 11.06
N LEU A 107 -8.64 -14.93 11.45
CA LEU A 107 -7.51 -15.57 10.75
C LEU A 107 -7.84 -15.88 9.28
N ILE A 108 -9.03 -16.43 9.01
CA ILE A 108 -9.51 -16.70 7.65
C ILE A 108 -9.62 -15.39 6.85
N ALA A 109 -10.23 -14.35 7.42
CA ALA A 109 -10.35 -13.05 6.77
C ALA A 109 -8.98 -12.40 6.47
N LEU A 110 -8.00 -12.57 7.36
CA LEU A 110 -6.62 -12.10 7.17
C LEU A 110 -5.93 -12.83 6.00
N ILE A 111 -6.05 -14.16 5.91
CA ILE A 111 -5.48 -14.97 4.80
C ILE A 111 -6.04 -14.52 3.46
N PHE A 112 -7.37 -14.40 3.32
CA PHE A 112 -7.98 -13.90 2.09
C PHE A 112 -7.59 -12.44 1.79
N SER A 113 -7.43 -11.59 2.82
CA SER A 113 -6.94 -10.22 2.65
C SER A 113 -5.48 -10.17 2.15
N SER A 114 -4.62 -11.09 2.60
CA SER A 114 -3.25 -11.25 2.09
C SER A 114 -3.21 -11.76 0.65
N MET A 115 -4.03 -12.76 0.30
CA MET A 115 -4.17 -13.24 -1.08
C MET A 115 -4.65 -12.14 -2.03
N ALA A 116 -5.65 -11.35 -1.63
CA ALA A 116 -6.11 -10.17 -2.36
C ALA A 116 -4.96 -9.18 -2.61
N LYS A 117 -4.21 -8.81 -1.56
CA LYS A 117 -3.04 -7.91 -1.65
C LYS A 117 -1.94 -8.43 -2.58
N VAL A 118 -1.79 -9.74 -2.77
CA VAL A 118 -0.82 -10.32 -3.71
C VAL A 118 -1.36 -10.26 -5.14
N ALA A 119 -2.60 -10.72 -5.38
CA ALA A 119 -3.27 -10.65 -6.69
C ALA A 119 -3.27 -9.21 -7.25
N SER A 120 -3.55 -8.24 -6.37
CA SER A 120 -3.40 -6.80 -6.55
C SER A 120 -2.04 -6.33 -7.11
N GLU A 121 -0.94 -6.87 -6.58
CA GLU A 121 0.42 -6.46 -6.99
C GLU A 121 0.77 -7.02 -8.37
N ILE A 122 0.26 -8.21 -8.68
CA ILE A 122 0.42 -8.89 -9.97
C ILE A 122 -0.35 -8.13 -11.05
N GLU A 123 -1.61 -7.77 -10.77
CA GLU A 123 -2.46 -6.94 -11.62
C GLU A 123 -1.79 -5.57 -11.90
N ARG A 124 -1.33 -4.87 -10.85
CA ARG A 124 -0.54 -3.63 -11.01
C ARG A 124 0.70 -3.85 -11.86
N MET A 125 1.46 -4.92 -11.63
CA MET A 125 2.69 -5.19 -12.35
C MET A 125 2.44 -5.51 -13.83
N ALA A 126 1.41 -6.30 -14.13
CA ALA A 126 0.94 -6.61 -15.47
C ALA A 126 0.56 -5.33 -16.23
N PHE A 127 -0.23 -4.47 -15.58
CA PHE A 127 -0.70 -3.24 -16.20
C PHE A 127 0.44 -2.24 -16.41
N THR A 128 1.20 -1.93 -15.36
CA THR A 128 2.22 -0.85 -15.39
C THR A 128 3.48 -1.20 -16.18
N LYS A 129 4.02 -2.42 -16.04
CA LYS A 129 5.32 -2.78 -16.64
C LYS A 129 5.21 -3.37 -18.04
N ASP A 130 4.05 -3.89 -18.41
CA ASP A 130 3.82 -4.53 -19.72
C ASP A 130 2.77 -3.78 -20.55
N TRP A 131 1.52 -3.67 -20.09
CA TRP A 131 0.44 -3.08 -20.90
C TRP A 131 0.66 -1.60 -21.20
N ILE A 132 0.92 -0.76 -20.19
CA ILE A 132 1.17 0.68 -20.40
C ILE A 132 2.37 0.86 -21.33
N VAL A 133 3.48 0.16 -21.08
CA VAL A 133 4.69 0.28 -21.89
C VAL A 133 4.42 -0.01 -23.37
N VAL A 134 3.64 -1.06 -23.67
CA VAL A 134 3.22 -1.38 -25.05
C VAL A 134 2.26 -0.32 -25.62
N LEU A 135 1.28 0.12 -24.84
CA LEU A 135 0.32 1.16 -25.25
C LEU A 135 1.04 2.45 -25.64
N VAL A 136 1.92 2.97 -24.78
CA VAL A 136 2.66 4.21 -25.05
C VAL A 136 3.63 4.06 -26.23
N GLN A 137 4.28 2.90 -26.38
CA GLN A 137 5.14 2.63 -27.55
C GLN A 137 4.37 2.55 -28.87
N SER A 138 3.07 2.27 -28.83
CA SER A 138 2.21 2.18 -30.03
C SER A 138 1.60 3.51 -30.48
N SER A 139 1.65 4.56 -29.64
CA SER A 139 1.07 5.87 -29.95
C SER A 139 2.15 6.90 -30.32
N GLU A 140 2.29 7.16 -31.63
CA GLU A 140 3.34 8.02 -32.22
C GLU A 140 3.46 9.43 -31.61
N ASN A 141 2.33 10.02 -31.15
CA ASN A 141 2.27 11.41 -30.69
C ASN A 141 2.34 11.62 -29.17
N SER A 142 2.43 10.56 -28.35
CA SER A 142 2.42 10.69 -26.88
C SER A 142 3.82 10.66 -26.28
N ARG A 143 4.26 11.78 -25.67
CA ARG A 143 5.47 11.79 -24.83
C ARG A 143 5.23 10.92 -23.59
N LEU A 144 6.06 9.89 -23.38
CA LEU A 144 6.00 9.00 -22.19
C LEU A 144 5.87 9.79 -20.88
N SER A 145 6.59 10.92 -20.74
CA SER A 145 6.53 11.74 -19.52
C SER A 145 5.17 12.35 -19.24
N ALA A 146 4.38 12.69 -20.27
CA ALA A 146 3.06 13.29 -20.11
C ALA A 146 2.01 12.26 -19.65
N GLN A 147 2.08 11.03 -20.19
CA GLN A 147 1.22 9.94 -19.72
C GLN A 147 1.64 9.47 -18.32
N ASN A 148 2.94 9.44 -18.00
CA ASN A 148 3.42 9.16 -16.65
C ASN A 148 2.91 10.23 -15.65
N SER A 149 2.98 11.53 -15.99
CA SER A 149 2.46 12.57 -15.11
C SER A 149 0.94 12.47 -14.91
N ILE A 150 0.16 12.19 -15.97
CA ILE A 150 -1.30 11.99 -15.85
C ILE A 150 -1.62 10.81 -14.93
N MET A 151 -0.88 9.69 -15.04
CA MET A 151 -1.07 8.57 -14.12
C MET A 151 -0.77 8.97 -12.68
N ASN A 152 0.35 9.66 -12.44
CA ASN A 152 0.73 10.13 -11.12
C ASN A 152 -0.32 11.05 -10.47
N VAL A 153 -0.91 11.97 -11.24
CA VAL A 153 -1.98 12.86 -10.75
C VAL A 153 -3.22 12.05 -10.34
N LEU A 154 -3.68 11.13 -11.17
CA LEU A 154 -4.88 10.35 -10.88
C LEU A 154 -4.71 9.43 -9.65
N ASP A 155 -3.50 8.92 -9.43
CA ASP A 155 -3.15 8.10 -8.27
C ASP A 155 -3.09 8.95 -6.98
N GLN A 156 -2.66 10.20 -7.09
CA GLN A 156 -2.65 11.14 -5.96
C GLN A 156 -4.05 11.64 -5.62
N VAL A 157 -4.91 11.88 -6.62
CA VAL A 157 -6.34 12.22 -6.41
C VAL A 157 -7.08 11.08 -5.73
N SER A 158 -6.91 9.83 -6.21
CA SER A 158 -7.53 8.67 -5.56
C SER A 158 -6.99 8.42 -4.14
N ALA A 159 -5.68 8.59 -3.92
CA ALA A 159 -5.07 8.53 -2.58
C ALA A 159 -5.44 9.72 -1.67
N ALA A 160 -5.99 10.82 -2.21
CA ALA A 160 -6.49 11.96 -1.44
C ALA A 160 -7.97 11.79 -1.06
N LEU A 161 -8.81 11.38 -2.00
CA LEU A 161 -10.26 11.23 -1.80
C LEU A 161 -10.62 10.05 -0.88
N LEU A 162 -9.90 8.94 -1.01
CA LEU A 162 -10.32 7.70 -0.38
C LEU A 162 -10.28 7.70 1.17
N PRO A 163 -9.21 8.17 1.84
CA PRO A 163 -9.17 8.12 3.30
C PRO A 163 -10.24 9.03 3.92
N LEU A 164 -10.53 10.16 3.28
CA LEU A 164 -11.60 11.07 3.65
C LEU A 164 -12.98 10.44 3.45
N PHE A 165 -13.25 9.85 2.29
CA PHE A 165 -14.51 9.13 2.06
C PHE A 165 -14.70 7.98 3.06
N THR A 166 -13.64 7.23 3.36
CA THR A 166 -13.66 6.14 4.33
C THR A 166 -13.90 6.64 5.75
N GLY A 167 -13.27 7.75 6.16
CA GLY A 167 -13.47 8.36 7.47
C GLY A 167 -14.93 8.78 7.68
N ILE A 168 -15.49 9.51 6.71
CA ILE A 168 -16.90 9.93 6.72
C ILE A 168 -17.83 8.71 6.75
N LEU A 169 -17.56 7.69 5.93
CA LEU A 169 -18.38 6.46 5.88
C LEU A 169 -18.40 5.75 7.25
N LEU A 170 -17.24 5.63 7.91
CA LEU A 170 -17.11 4.96 9.21
C LEU A 170 -17.66 5.77 10.38
N ASP A 171 -17.58 7.09 10.34
CA ASP A 171 -18.14 7.97 11.37
C ASP A 171 -19.68 8.11 11.22
N THR A 172 -20.24 7.86 10.02
CA THR A 172 -21.68 8.04 9.72
C THR A 172 -22.51 6.75 9.76
N PHE A 173 -21.95 5.60 9.37
CA PHE A 173 -22.71 4.35 9.19
C PHE A 173 -22.19 3.22 10.09
N SER A 174 -23.06 2.22 10.37
CA SER A 174 -22.65 1.03 11.12
C SER A 174 -21.62 0.20 10.34
N ARG A 175 -20.74 -0.51 11.06
CA ARG A 175 -19.63 -1.27 10.47
C ARG A 175 -20.11 -2.33 9.47
N ILE A 176 -21.27 -2.93 9.72
CA ILE A 176 -21.90 -3.91 8.82
C ILE A 176 -22.33 -3.24 7.49
N VAL A 177 -22.95 -2.06 7.54
CA VAL A 177 -23.32 -1.29 6.33
C VAL A 177 -22.07 -0.91 5.53
N CYS A 178 -21.00 -0.49 6.22
CA CYS A 178 -19.70 -0.22 5.60
C CYS A 178 -19.10 -1.46 4.91
N CYS A 179 -19.17 -2.65 5.52
CA CYS A 179 -18.76 -3.90 4.88
C CYS A 179 -19.56 -4.20 3.61
N VAL A 180 -20.89 -4.09 3.65
CA VAL A 180 -21.77 -4.35 2.50
C VAL A 180 -21.49 -3.37 1.37
N PHE A 181 -21.34 -2.07 1.68
CA PHE A 181 -20.96 -1.06 0.69
C PHE A 181 -19.64 -1.41 -0.01
N VAL A 182 -18.61 -1.82 0.75
CA VAL A 182 -17.32 -2.25 0.19
C VAL A 182 -17.46 -3.46 -0.74
N ILE A 183 -18.30 -4.44 -0.41
CA ILE A 183 -18.55 -5.62 -1.27
C ILE A 183 -19.22 -5.20 -2.59
N VAL A 184 -20.29 -4.39 -2.52
CA VAL A 184 -21.04 -3.93 -3.69
C VAL A 184 -20.17 -3.07 -4.61
N TYR A 185 -19.42 -2.13 -4.03
CA TYR A 185 -18.50 -1.28 -4.78
C TYR A 185 -17.37 -2.10 -5.43
N ASN A 186 -16.81 -3.08 -4.72
CA ASN A 186 -15.76 -3.95 -5.26
C ASN A 186 -16.24 -4.80 -6.44
N ILE A 187 -17.39 -5.47 -6.32
CA ILE A 187 -17.96 -6.28 -7.42
C ILE A 187 -18.32 -5.40 -8.63
N SER A 188 -18.84 -4.19 -8.38
CA SER A 188 -19.17 -3.24 -9.44
C SER A 188 -17.92 -2.72 -10.16
N SER A 189 -16.87 -2.34 -9.40
CA SER A 189 -15.57 -1.91 -9.94
C SER A 189 -14.93 -3.02 -10.78
N TRP A 190 -14.94 -4.26 -10.29
CA TRP A 190 -14.44 -5.43 -11.00
C TRP A 190 -15.06 -5.61 -12.40
N ILE A 191 -16.40 -5.55 -12.49
CA ILE A 191 -17.12 -5.74 -13.75
C ILE A 191 -16.78 -4.63 -14.75
N ILE A 192 -16.69 -3.38 -14.28
CA ILE A 192 -16.34 -2.21 -15.10
C ILE A 192 -14.89 -2.35 -15.60
N GLU A 193 -13.95 -2.62 -14.71
CA GLU A 193 -12.52 -2.74 -15.02
C GLU A 193 -12.23 -3.91 -15.97
N SER A 194 -12.84 -5.08 -15.72
CA SER A 194 -12.73 -6.25 -16.59
C SER A 194 -13.16 -5.92 -18.03
N ARG A 195 -14.29 -5.21 -18.21
CA ARG A 195 -14.77 -4.79 -19.53
C ARG A 195 -13.88 -3.73 -20.19
N ILE A 196 -13.37 -2.76 -19.43
CA ILE A 196 -12.46 -1.73 -19.95
C ILE A 196 -11.15 -2.38 -20.44
N LEU A 197 -10.52 -3.21 -19.61
CA LEU A 197 -9.28 -3.92 -19.97
C LEU A 197 -9.48 -4.85 -21.18
N HIS A 198 -10.61 -5.56 -21.24
CA HIS A 198 -10.95 -6.39 -22.40
C HIS A 198 -11.12 -5.56 -23.69
N THR A 199 -11.75 -4.40 -23.59
CA THR A 199 -11.93 -3.46 -24.72
C THR A 199 -10.57 -2.93 -25.21
N VAL A 200 -9.72 -2.43 -24.30
CA VAL A 200 -8.35 -1.96 -24.63
C VAL A 200 -7.52 -3.06 -25.30
N TYR A 201 -7.62 -4.31 -24.83
CA TYR A 201 -6.95 -5.46 -25.44
C TYR A 201 -7.48 -5.82 -26.82
N ARG A 202 -8.80 -5.73 -27.03
CA ARG A 202 -9.43 -5.98 -28.33
C ARG A 202 -9.01 -4.93 -29.35
N ASP A 203 -8.98 -3.67 -28.93
CA ASP A 203 -8.82 -2.52 -29.82
C ASP A 203 -7.34 -2.20 -30.11
N THR A 204 -6.41 -2.64 -29.25
CA THR A 204 -4.96 -2.46 -29.47
C THR A 204 -4.30 -3.75 -30.01
N PRO A 205 -4.03 -3.87 -31.33
CA PRO A 205 -3.39 -5.06 -31.91
C PRO A 205 -1.96 -5.28 -31.40
N ALA A 206 -1.26 -4.23 -30.96
CA ALA A 206 0.08 -4.33 -30.37
C ALA A 206 0.11 -5.13 -29.06
N LEU A 207 -0.99 -5.17 -28.28
CA LEU A 207 -1.08 -6.01 -27.09
C LEU A 207 -1.20 -7.50 -27.44
N LYS A 208 -1.83 -7.84 -28.58
CA LYS A 208 -2.01 -9.23 -29.07
C LYS A 208 -0.70 -9.81 -29.62
N ARG A 209 0.13 -8.99 -30.26
CA ARG A 209 1.50 -9.35 -30.63
C ARG A 209 2.39 -9.39 -29.38
N ARG A 210 2.52 -10.58 -28.77
CA ARG A 210 3.74 -10.86 -28.01
C ARG A 210 4.89 -10.79 -29.03
N LYS A 211 5.90 -9.96 -28.80
CA LYS A 211 7.17 -10.14 -29.52
C LYS A 211 7.67 -11.53 -29.12
N SER A 212 7.66 -12.47 -30.06
CA SER A 212 8.69 -13.50 -30.10
C SER A 212 10.02 -12.77 -30.31
N VAL A 213 10.57 -12.24 -29.21
CA VAL A 213 12.02 -12.06 -29.14
C VAL A 213 12.56 -13.47 -29.25
N ASP A 214 13.42 -13.70 -30.23
CA ASP A 214 13.86 -15.04 -30.65
C ASP A 214 14.23 -15.88 -29.43
N SER A 215 13.34 -16.82 -29.13
CA SER A 215 13.32 -17.55 -27.85
C SER A 215 14.28 -18.74 -27.89
N GLU A 216 15.37 -18.58 -28.64
CA GLU A 216 16.44 -19.56 -28.82
C GLU A 216 17.73 -18.97 -28.21
N GLU A 217 18.19 -17.77 -28.63
CA GLU A 217 19.41 -17.16 -28.05
C GLU A 217 19.30 -16.77 -26.56
N ILE A 218 18.13 -16.34 -26.08
CA ILE A 218 17.96 -15.97 -24.65
C ILE A 218 17.62 -17.20 -23.79
N VAL A 219 17.03 -18.25 -24.36
CA VAL A 219 16.55 -19.41 -23.61
C VAL A 219 17.69 -20.38 -23.27
N GLU A 220 18.68 -20.57 -24.14
CA GLU A 220 19.89 -21.34 -23.77
C GLU A 220 20.65 -20.72 -22.59
N ALA A 221 20.68 -19.39 -22.48
CA ALA A 221 21.25 -18.69 -21.33
C ALA A 221 20.38 -18.73 -20.06
N GLN A 222 19.11 -19.17 -20.16
CA GLN A 222 18.14 -19.26 -19.06
C GLN A 222 18.04 -20.65 -18.41
N GLY A 223 18.96 -21.55 -18.72
CA GLY A 223 19.21 -22.77 -17.94
C GLY A 223 19.41 -22.44 -16.46
N ASN A 224 18.38 -22.73 -15.65
CA ASN A 224 18.33 -22.65 -14.19
C ASN A 224 19.10 -21.45 -13.58
N VAL A 225 18.66 -20.22 -13.88
CA VAL A 225 19.26 -19.00 -13.30
C VAL A 225 19.05 -18.98 -11.78
N SER A 226 20.03 -19.52 -11.05
CA SER A 226 20.08 -19.49 -9.59
C SER A 226 19.85 -18.07 -9.08
N TRP A 227 19.07 -17.92 -8.02
CA TRP A 227 18.77 -16.63 -7.38
C TRP A 227 20.05 -15.86 -7.04
N ILE A 228 21.13 -16.57 -6.73
CA ILE A 228 22.48 -16.05 -6.47
C ILE A 228 23.07 -15.34 -7.71
N ARG A 229 22.87 -15.89 -8.92
CA ARG A 229 23.33 -15.28 -10.18
C ARG A 229 22.54 -14.00 -10.50
N SER A 230 21.22 -14.02 -10.26
CA SER A 230 20.36 -12.84 -10.41
C SER A 230 20.74 -11.73 -9.42
N PHE A 231 21.03 -12.08 -8.17
CA PHE A 231 21.50 -11.16 -7.13
C PHE A 231 22.86 -10.55 -7.51
N LYS A 232 23.84 -11.37 -7.91
CA LYS A 232 25.16 -10.89 -8.38
C LYS A 232 25.03 -9.99 -9.61
N LEU A 233 24.11 -10.28 -10.53
CA LEU A 233 23.84 -9.43 -11.69
C LEU A 233 23.28 -8.06 -11.27
N TYR A 234 22.35 -8.03 -10.31
CA TYR A 234 21.76 -6.78 -9.79
C TYR A 234 22.82 -5.84 -9.20
N PHE A 235 23.71 -6.33 -8.33
CA PHE A 235 24.78 -5.52 -7.73
C PHE A 235 25.87 -5.07 -8.73
N ASN A 236 25.99 -5.73 -9.88
CA ASN A 236 26.90 -5.30 -10.95
C ASN A 236 26.31 -4.20 -11.86
N GLN A 237 25.02 -3.88 -11.76
CA GLN A 237 24.41 -2.82 -12.58
C GLN A 237 24.78 -1.43 -12.05
N LYS A 238 25.12 -0.49 -12.95
CA LYS A 238 25.43 0.91 -12.59
C LYS A 238 24.33 1.61 -11.77
N ALA A 239 23.08 1.13 -11.85
CA ALA A 239 21.92 1.65 -11.15
C ALA A 239 21.70 1.07 -9.73
N TRP A 240 22.53 0.13 -9.23
CA TRP A 240 22.29 -0.50 -7.92
C TRP A 240 22.31 0.51 -6.76
N ARG A 241 23.20 1.52 -6.82
CA ARG A 241 23.34 2.55 -5.78
C ARG A 241 22.08 3.40 -5.58
N PRO A 242 21.51 4.07 -6.60
CA PRO A 242 20.26 4.81 -6.43
C PRO A 242 19.08 3.89 -6.10
N ALA A 243 19.05 2.65 -6.59
CA ALA A 243 18.01 1.68 -6.22
C ALA A 243 18.10 1.28 -4.73
N PHE A 244 19.31 1.14 -4.18
CA PHE A 244 19.52 0.90 -2.75
C PHE A 244 19.16 2.12 -1.89
N ALA A 245 19.53 3.33 -2.32
CA ALA A 245 19.12 4.56 -1.63
C ALA A 245 17.59 4.72 -1.60
N LEU A 246 16.90 4.41 -2.71
CA LEU A 246 15.44 4.37 -2.76
C LEU A 246 14.85 3.31 -1.82
N ALA A 247 15.48 2.14 -1.69
CA ALA A 247 15.04 1.10 -0.74
C ALA A 247 15.19 1.56 0.73
N MET A 248 16.25 2.30 1.06
CA MET A 248 16.40 2.92 2.38
C MET A 248 15.35 4.01 2.64
N LEU A 249 14.91 4.74 1.60
CA LEU A 249 13.80 5.69 1.72
C LEU A 249 12.49 5.00 2.09
N TYR A 250 12.20 3.85 1.47
CA TYR A 250 11.04 3.00 1.80
C TYR A 250 11.13 2.29 3.16
N PHE A 251 12.30 2.29 3.82
CA PHE A 251 12.44 1.78 5.19
C PHE A 251 11.90 2.77 6.25
N THR A 252 11.61 4.02 5.88
CA THR A 252 11.04 5.00 6.80
C THR A 252 9.62 4.61 7.21
N VAL A 253 9.36 4.55 8.52
CA VAL A 253 8.05 4.18 9.11
C VAL A 253 7.07 5.38 9.13
N LEU A 254 7.57 6.57 8.79
CA LEU A 254 6.86 7.86 8.81
C LEU A 254 5.98 8.08 7.57
N SER A 255 5.28 7.04 7.13
CA SER A 255 4.28 7.09 6.06
C SER A 255 2.86 7.06 6.63
N PHE A 256 1.87 7.53 5.84
CA PHE A 256 0.45 7.30 6.13
C PHE A 256 0.04 5.85 5.82
N ASP A 257 0.71 4.90 6.47
CA ASP A 257 0.37 3.49 6.46
C ASP A 257 -0.24 3.07 7.79
N ASN A 258 -0.75 1.84 7.84
CA ASN A 258 -1.69 1.42 8.87
C ASN A 258 -1.15 1.52 10.30
N LEU A 259 0.18 1.49 10.51
CA LEU A 259 0.80 1.68 11.81
C LEU A 259 0.62 3.12 12.33
N ALA A 260 0.90 4.12 11.50
CA ALA A 260 0.72 5.53 11.87
C ALA A 260 -0.76 5.84 12.11
N ILE A 261 -1.66 5.33 11.25
CA ILE A 261 -3.12 5.49 11.40
C ILE A 261 -3.59 4.82 12.70
N SER A 262 -3.14 3.59 12.99
CA SER A 262 -3.49 2.88 14.22
C SER A 262 -2.95 3.57 15.47
N TYR A 263 -1.77 4.19 15.40
CA TYR A 263 -1.20 4.99 16.47
C TYR A 263 -2.06 6.23 16.72
N GLY A 264 -2.39 7.01 15.68
CA GLY A 264 -3.25 8.18 15.82
C GLY A 264 -4.64 7.84 16.37
N ALA A 265 -5.25 6.76 15.89
CA ALA A 265 -6.52 6.26 16.42
C ALA A 265 -6.41 5.92 17.91
N LYS A 266 -5.38 5.15 18.32
CA LYS A 266 -5.14 4.81 19.75
C LYS A 266 -5.01 6.02 20.67
N GLN A 267 -4.66 7.19 20.12
CA GLN A 267 -4.46 8.43 20.84
C GLN A 267 -5.69 9.36 20.75
N GLY A 268 -6.83 8.84 20.28
CA GLY A 268 -8.12 9.54 20.28
C GLY A 268 -8.41 10.38 19.03
N LEU A 269 -7.59 10.35 17.97
CA LEU A 269 -7.94 11.03 16.72
C LEU A 269 -9.10 10.27 16.01
N SER A 270 -10.11 11.02 15.56
CA SER A 270 -11.25 10.44 14.81
C SER A 270 -10.83 9.92 13.43
N ALA A 271 -11.64 9.02 12.85
CA ALA A 271 -11.39 8.47 11.53
C ALA A 271 -11.38 9.57 10.45
N THR A 272 -12.31 10.54 10.54
CA THR A 272 -12.31 11.73 9.68
C THR A 272 -11.05 12.58 9.84
N ALA A 273 -10.54 12.82 11.05
CA ALA A 273 -9.34 13.64 11.26
C ALA A 273 -8.08 13.00 10.65
N LEU A 274 -7.91 11.68 10.85
CA LEU A 274 -6.86 10.90 10.20
C LEU A 274 -7.02 10.93 8.68
N GLY A 275 -8.27 10.86 8.19
CA GLY A 275 -8.63 11.09 6.79
C GLY A 275 -8.12 12.43 6.27
N THR A 276 -8.37 13.53 6.98
CA THR A 276 -7.93 14.88 6.60
C THR A 276 -6.42 15.00 6.48
N PHE A 277 -5.64 14.48 7.45
CA PHE A 277 -4.18 14.48 7.36
C PHE A 277 -3.68 13.67 6.16
N MET A 278 -4.28 12.51 5.88
CA MET A 278 -3.95 11.70 4.70
C MET A 278 -4.26 12.43 3.38
N THR A 279 -5.40 13.10 3.29
CA THR A 279 -5.80 13.92 2.13
C THR A 279 -4.82 15.07 1.92
N ALA A 280 -4.47 15.81 2.98
CA ALA A 280 -3.47 16.87 2.93
C ALA A 280 -2.11 16.32 2.45
N GLY A 281 -1.66 15.18 2.95
CA GLY A 281 -0.39 14.57 2.54
C GLY A 281 -0.37 14.10 1.09
N SER A 282 -1.53 13.69 0.55
CA SER A 282 -1.67 13.37 -0.87
C SER A 282 -1.69 14.63 -1.76
N ILE A 283 -2.23 15.76 -1.28
CA ILE A 283 -2.11 17.08 -1.93
C ILE A 283 -0.66 17.57 -1.90
N CYS A 284 0.04 17.46 -0.76
CA CYS A 284 1.47 17.78 -0.66
C CYS A 284 2.31 16.96 -1.65
N GLY A 285 2.04 15.66 -1.81
CA GLY A 285 2.71 14.85 -2.83
C GLY A 285 2.38 15.24 -4.28
N LEU A 286 1.15 15.72 -4.55
CA LEU A 286 0.78 16.24 -5.86
C LEU A 286 1.53 17.53 -6.19
N LEU A 287 1.63 18.45 -5.23
CA LEU A 287 2.44 19.64 -5.33
C LEU A 287 3.93 19.28 -5.52
N GLY A 288 4.45 18.30 -4.78
CA GLY A 288 5.82 17.78 -4.93
C GLY A 288 6.10 17.28 -6.35
N ASN A 289 5.17 16.53 -6.96
CA ASN A 289 5.28 16.09 -8.35
C ASN A 289 5.30 17.26 -9.36
N VAL A 290 4.44 18.27 -9.17
CA VAL A 290 4.42 19.45 -10.05
C VAL A 290 5.73 20.23 -9.91
N SER A 291 6.14 20.51 -8.67
CA SER A 291 7.41 21.16 -8.33
C SER A 291 8.62 20.40 -8.87
N TYR A 292 8.64 19.08 -8.80
CA TYR A 292 9.68 18.24 -9.41
C TYR A 292 9.81 18.50 -10.91
N THR A 293 8.70 18.54 -11.68
CA THR A 293 8.79 18.79 -13.14
C THR A 293 9.24 20.21 -13.49
N TYR A 294 9.08 21.17 -12.58
CA TYR A 294 9.61 22.52 -12.73
C TYR A 294 11.10 22.57 -12.37
N PHE A 295 11.48 22.07 -11.19
CA PHE A 295 12.86 22.04 -10.71
C PHE A 295 13.78 21.18 -11.58
N GLU A 296 13.32 20.02 -12.09
CA GLU A 296 14.10 19.18 -13.01
C GLU A 296 14.52 19.97 -14.26
N ARG A 297 13.64 20.84 -14.79
CA ARG A 297 13.93 21.67 -15.96
C ARG A 297 14.89 22.82 -15.67
N CYS A 298 14.82 23.40 -14.47
CA CYS A 298 15.64 24.56 -14.09
C CYS A 298 17.01 24.18 -13.53
N MET A 299 17.09 23.09 -12.76
CA MET A 299 18.25 22.71 -11.93
C MET A 299 18.81 21.32 -12.26
N GLY A 300 18.15 20.57 -13.15
CA GLY A 300 18.52 19.21 -13.49
C GLY A 300 18.13 18.18 -12.42
N LEU A 301 18.25 16.91 -12.81
CA LEU A 301 17.78 15.76 -12.03
C LEU A 301 18.45 15.63 -10.65
N LEU A 302 19.78 15.77 -10.59
CA LEU A 302 20.55 15.48 -9.38
C LEU A 302 20.29 16.49 -8.26
N LEU A 303 20.29 17.79 -8.58
CA LEU A 303 20.07 18.84 -7.59
C LEU A 303 18.61 18.84 -7.10
N THR A 304 17.65 18.59 -7.99
CA THR A 304 16.23 18.44 -7.64
C THR A 304 16.01 17.28 -6.66
N ALA A 305 16.62 16.11 -6.92
CA ALA A 305 16.53 14.96 -6.03
C ALA A 305 17.22 15.20 -4.66
N LEU A 306 18.33 15.95 -4.64
CA LEU A 306 19.02 16.35 -3.41
C LEU A 306 18.14 17.27 -2.54
N ILE A 307 17.49 18.27 -3.16
CA ILE A 307 16.59 19.21 -2.48
C ILE A 307 15.39 18.47 -1.87
N GLY A 308 14.73 17.59 -2.64
CA GLY A 308 13.63 16.77 -2.15
C GLY A 308 14.03 15.91 -0.95
N PHE A 309 15.16 15.21 -1.05
CA PHE A 309 15.70 14.38 0.04
C PHE A 309 15.97 15.19 1.33
N PHE A 310 16.59 16.38 1.24
CA PHE A 310 16.82 17.22 2.41
C PHE A 310 15.51 17.72 3.03
N LEU A 311 14.53 18.10 2.20
CA LEU A 311 13.24 18.59 2.65
C LEU A 311 12.40 17.48 3.33
N GLN A 312 12.35 16.29 2.72
CA GLN A 312 11.74 15.10 3.30
C GLN A 312 12.38 14.76 4.65
N ASN A 313 13.71 14.72 4.73
CA ASN A 313 14.42 14.40 5.96
C ASN A 313 14.21 15.46 7.05
N ALA A 314 14.18 16.75 6.71
CA ALA A 314 13.88 17.82 7.65
C ALA A 314 12.47 17.65 8.27
N CYS A 315 11.45 17.41 7.45
CA CYS A 315 10.08 17.16 7.93
C CYS A 315 9.98 15.86 8.75
N ALA A 316 10.70 14.80 8.36
CA ALA A 316 10.76 13.54 9.12
C ALA A 316 11.44 13.73 10.48
N MET A 317 12.50 14.54 10.58
CA MET A 317 13.11 14.92 11.86
C MET A 317 12.14 15.74 12.72
N THR A 318 11.40 16.69 12.16
CA THR A 318 10.35 17.42 12.91
C THR A 318 9.29 16.49 13.49
N ALA A 319 8.82 15.49 12.73
CA ALA A 319 7.91 14.47 13.24
C ALA A 319 8.57 13.57 14.30
N GLY A 320 9.86 13.24 14.17
CA GLY A 320 10.60 12.51 15.20
C GLY A 320 10.72 13.31 16.51
N TYR A 321 11.09 14.58 16.43
CA TYR A 321 11.19 15.46 17.59
C TYR A 321 9.84 15.75 18.24
N SER A 322 8.73 15.78 17.49
CA SER A 322 7.40 16.01 18.06
C SER A 322 7.00 14.97 19.12
N GLN A 323 7.51 13.74 18.98
CA GLN A 323 7.30 12.62 19.92
C GLN A 323 8.11 12.76 21.23
N VAL A 324 9.01 13.73 21.33
CA VAL A 324 9.84 14.01 22.52
C VAL A 324 9.35 15.26 23.28
N PHE A 325 8.32 15.96 22.78
CA PHE A 325 7.70 17.07 23.51
C PHE A 325 7.02 16.59 24.80
N PHE A 326 6.91 17.49 25.77
CA PHE A 326 6.38 17.24 27.11
C PHE A 326 4.95 16.66 27.14
N ASP A 327 4.15 16.97 26.10
CA ASP A 327 2.79 16.48 25.87
C ASP A 327 2.75 15.17 25.05
N SER A 328 3.84 14.39 25.05
CA SER A 328 3.93 13.13 24.32
C SER A 328 3.56 11.94 25.23
N PRO A 329 2.63 11.07 24.81
CA PRO A 329 2.34 9.82 25.53
C PRO A 329 3.44 8.75 25.39
N LEU A 330 4.54 9.04 24.68
CA LEU A 330 5.63 8.11 24.41
C LEU A 330 6.70 8.13 25.52
N ASN A 331 6.57 7.27 26.53
CA ASN A 331 7.60 7.12 27.57
C ASN A 331 8.80 6.28 27.07
N ILE A 332 9.81 6.95 26.52
CA ILE A 332 11.02 6.33 25.96
C ILE A 332 11.88 5.65 27.04
N THR A 333 12.09 6.32 28.18
CA THR A 333 12.95 5.80 29.27
C THR A 333 12.33 4.55 29.88
N GLY A 334 11.04 4.59 30.21
CA GLY A 334 10.31 3.43 30.71
C GLY A 334 10.24 2.27 29.71
N TYR A 335 10.23 2.53 28.39
CA TYR A 335 10.35 1.46 27.40
C TYR A 335 11.76 0.85 27.40
N ALA A 336 12.81 1.69 27.38
CA ALA A 336 14.20 1.23 27.34
C ALA A 336 14.59 0.41 28.58
N GLU A 337 14.14 0.82 29.77
CA GLU A 337 14.38 0.11 31.04
C GLU A 337 13.68 -1.27 31.09
N ASN A 338 12.52 -1.42 30.44
CA ASN A 338 11.72 -2.66 30.45
C ASN A 338 11.92 -3.54 29.19
N PHE A 339 12.83 -3.17 28.29
CA PHE A 339 13.09 -3.87 27.03
C PHE A 339 14.13 -4.98 27.20
N GLU A 340 13.64 -6.21 27.35
CA GLU A 340 14.46 -7.42 27.36
C GLU A 340 14.44 -8.14 26.01
N LEU A 341 15.56 -8.13 25.28
CA LEU A 341 15.66 -8.81 23.97
C LEU A 341 15.38 -10.33 24.05
N LYS A 342 15.64 -10.98 25.20
CA LYS A 342 15.41 -12.42 25.40
C LYS A 342 13.93 -12.78 25.57
N SER A 343 13.13 -11.94 26.22
CA SER A 343 11.70 -12.19 26.42
C SER A 343 10.83 -11.54 25.33
N TRP A 344 11.40 -10.68 24.47
CA TRP A 344 10.69 -10.08 23.34
C TRP A 344 10.02 -11.09 22.37
N PRO A 345 10.65 -12.20 21.92
CA PRO A 345 10.00 -13.16 21.03
C PRO A 345 8.84 -13.89 21.70
N SER A 346 8.99 -14.29 22.97
CA SER A 346 7.92 -14.98 23.71
C SER A 346 6.76 -14.04 24.05
N ARG A 347 7.03 -12.77 24.40
CA ARG A 347 6.01 -11.72 24.54
C ARG A 347 5.19 -11.56 23.26
N ILE A 348 5.84 -11.49 22.09
CA ILE A 348 5.12 -11.42 20.80
C ILE A 348 4.25 -12.65 20.55
N ILE A 349 4.77 -13.87 20.79
CA ILE A 349 4.01 -15.10 20.55
C ILE A 349 2.81 -15.20 21.50
N SER A 350 2.99 -14.92 22.80
CA SER A 350 1.89 -14.92 23.75
C SER A 350 0.84 -13.86 23.42
N GLU A 351 1.27 -12.68 22.97
CA GLU A 351 0.37 -11.55 22.69
C GLU A 351 -0.33 -11.64 21.32
N ILE A 352 0.14 -12.53 20.44
CA ILE A 352 -0.61 -13.03 19.25
C ILE A 352 -1.65 -14.07 19.66
N GLN A 353 -1.35 -14.91 20.65
CA GLN A 353 -2.22 -16.00 21.13
C GLN A 353 -3.37 -15.51 22.04
N SER A 354 -3.09 -14.55 22.93
CA SER A 354 -4.07 -13.89 23.79
C SER A 354 -4.10 -12.38 23.51
N PRO A 355 -4.78 -11.94 22.44
CA PRO A 355 -4.89 -10.52 22.15
C PRO A 355 -5.58 -9.79 23.30
N SER A 356 -4.94 -8.75 23.84
CA SER A 356 -5.53 -7.92 24.89
C SER A 356 -6.86 -7.32 24.42
N THR A 357 -7.91 -7.62 25.18
CA THR A 357 -9.30 -7.35 24.83
C THR A 357 -9.54 -5.84 24.69
N ARG A 358 -10.04 -5.45 23.52
CA ARG A 358 -10.94 -4.28 23.32
C ARG A 358 -10.67 -3.06 24.22
N SER A 359 -9.68 -2.25 23.85
CA SER A 359 -9.81 -0.82 24.11
C SER A 359 -10.85 -0.29 23.11
N ASP A 360 -12.08 -0.04 23.56
CA ASP A 360 -13.05 0.76 22.81
C ASP A 360 -12.47 2.19 22.72
N ILE A 361 -11.81 2.49 21.61
CA ILE A 361 -11.15 3.76 21.36
C ILE A 361 -12.23 4.83 21.18
N ILE A 362 -12.46 5.63 22.22
CA ILE A 362 -13.33 6.80 22.16
C ILE A 362 -12.55 7.91 21.46
N ALA A 363 -13.10 8.43 20.35
CA ALA A 363 -12.54 9.59 19.69
C ALA A 363 -12.68 10.83 20.59
N LEU A 364 -11.56 11.51 20.85
CA LEU A 364 -11.52 12.74 21.63
C LEU A 364 -11.98 13.93 20.78
N PRO A 365 -12.68 14.92 21.36
CA PRO A 365 -13.00 16.16 20.67
C PRO A 365 -11.71 16.90 20.30
N ALA A 366 -11.73 17.64 19.18
CA ALA A 366 -10.52 18.24 18.59
C ALA A 366 -9.75 19.22 19.50
N SER A 367 -10.40 19.78 20.52
CA SER A 367 -9.78 20.63 21.54
C SER A 367 -8.92 19.89 22.57
N GLN A 368 -8.99 18.56 22.61
CA GLN A 368 -8.26 17.69 23.55
C GLN A 368 -7.17 16.85 22.86
N TRP A 369 -6.90 17.07 21.57
CA TRP A 369 -5.82 16.36 20.88
C TRP A 369 -4.45 16.91 21.31
N PRO A 370 -3.52 16.06 21.77
CA PRO A 370 -2.21 16.50 22.21
C PRO A 370 -1.38 17.07 21.05
N LEU A 371 -0.66 18.16 21.33
CA LEU A 371 0.05 18.94 20.31
C LEU A 371 1.18 18.14 19.66
N SER A 372 1.81 17.25 20.44
CA SER A 372 2.86 16.31 20.01
C SER A 372 2.42 15.44 18.81
N ILE A 373 1.15 15.00 18.81
CA ILE A 373 0.58 14.10 17.81
C ILE A 373 0.08 14.86 16.59
N ILE A 374 -0.49 16.05 16.77
CA ILE A 374 -0.80 16.94 15.65
C ILE A 374 0.48 17.26 14.88
N LEU A 375 1.54 17.66 15.57
CA LEU A 375 2.82 18.00 14.95
C LEU A 375 3.49 16.79 14.28
N PHE A 376 3.31 15.58 14.83
CA PHE A 376 3.74 14.32 14.20
C PHE A 376 3.08 14.10 12.84
N PHE A 377 1.74 14.18 12.78
CA PHE A 377 1.01 14.00 11.53
C PHE A 377 1.24 15.14 10.53
N VAL A 378 1.42 16.38 11.00
CA VAL A 378 1.83 17.52 10.15
C VAL A 378 3.22 17.28 9.55
N GLY A 379 4.19 16.80 10.33
CA GLY A 379 5.52 16.46 9.82
C GLY A 379 5.48 15.35 8.75
N ILE A 380 4.70 14.29 8.97
CA ILE A 380 4.43 13.24 7.96
C ILE A 380 3.75 13.82 6.71
N THR A 381 2.82 14.77 6.88
CA THR A 381 2.10 15.44 5.79
C THR A 381 3.07 16.17 4.86
N PHE A 382 3.91 17.05 5.42
CA PHE A 382 4.88 17.82 4.65
C PHE A 382 6.04 16.99 4.11
N ALA A 383 6.44 15.91 4.81
CA ALA A 383 7.46 14.98 4.33
C ALA A 383 7.08 14.30 2.99
N ARG A 384 5.81 14.34 2.57
CA ARG A 384 5.37 13.82 1.25
C ARG A 384 5.57 14.80 0.09
N TYR A 385 5.93 16.06 0.35
CA TYR A 385 6.21 17.05 -0.69
C TYR A 385 7.66 16.96 -1.22
N GLY A 386 8.60 16.57 -0.34
CA GLY A 386 9.99 16.25 -0.71
C GLY A 386 10.15 14.86 -1.32
#